data_AF-A0A330MLP5-F1
#
_entry.id   AF-A0A330MLP5-F1
#
_cell.length_a   1.000
_cell.length_b   1.000
_cell.length_c   1.000
_cell.angle_alpha   90.00
_cell.angle_beta   90.00
_cell.angle_gamma   90.00
#
_symmetry.space_group_name_H-M   'P 1'
#
loop_
_entity.id
_entity.type
_entity.pdbx_description
1 polymer ?
#
loop_
_entity_poly.entity_id
_entity_poly.type
_entity_poly.pdbx_seq_one_letter_code
_entity_poly.pdbx_strand_id
1 'polypeptide(L)'
;MKRIIISAVGLLVGGFVYSQSPAPTPPQQAEHIAIIPGAASTANSGQSQQNGNNNRVQVFQAGTNQSASTYQGNGSGIGGNLTYITQVGAVSSTSGIQNNAEAHQIGTANELIVDQQGDYNSALSNQGINDDGSEKNKSWIRQGDNQQAEHNASEVNQDGDNNIAKSLQTYDNSESLITQAGNENMAFSEQDAGPNGTDGHASEISQLGDANQAYTFQEGSGARNNAVTLQEGNSNKSYQTQENTATMGGAQNEVFVAQGGVFYNTNLDLTIGNDLRAMDDVYAGTSFQTGSEAGIAYQNQIGNGNDAETQQFGKTGFASNYSEQNQIGNNNEAYGIQNVYNNAGGDNYLNQDQHGNENQAGVAQNGQGHKAYQTQDGSNNIALSTQKGANNKTNIRQFGDQNVGKTIQNGTCNKAFLVQHEGQSYTISQNFNDPTGGGNQANIFQTDPAGTNSDVSCTFPDMRTEVGDYSTPVLTIEDVCPGC
;
A
#
# COMPACT_ATOMS: atom_id res chain seq x y z
N MET A 1 26.96 21.80 12.29
CA MET A 1 26.98 21.59 10.83
C MET A 1 25.52 21.50 10.41
N LYS A 2 25.02 22.41 9.57
CA LYS A 2 23.64 22.34 9.08
C LYS A 2 23.51 21.09 8.21
N ARG A 3 22.87 20.04 8.74
CA ARG A 3 22.54 18.86 7.96
C ARG A 3 21.38 19.26 7.05
N ILE A 4 21.62 19.20 5.75
CA ILE A 4 20.59 19.38 4.75
C ILE A 4 19.82 18.06 4.76
N ILE A 5 18.68 18.02 5.44
CA ILE A 5 17.69 16.93 5.32
C ILE A 5 16.96 17.23 4.01
N ILE A 6 17.37 16.56 2.92
CA ILE A 6 16.69 16.68 1.63
C ILE A 6 15.46 15.79 1.71
N SER A 7 14.27 16.41 1.67
CA SER A 7 12.96 15.76 1.76
C SER A 7 12.79 14.65 0.72
N ALA A 8 12.39 13.45 1.17
CA ALA A 8 11.93 12.36 0.32
C ALA A 8 10.76 12.79 -0.60
N VAL A 9 9.96 13.78 -0.18
CA VAL A 9 8.79 14.30 -0.93
C VAL A 9 9.13 14.78 -2.34
N GLY A 10 10.32 15.39 -2.54
CA GLY A 10 10.77 15.84 -3.87
C GLY A 10 11.48 14.77 -4.70
N LEU A 11 11.98 13.70 -4.06
CA LEU A 11 12.71 12.61 -4.72
C LEU A 11 11.79 11.43 -5.10
N LEU A 12 10.72 11.20 -4.34
CA LEU A 12 9.73 10.12 -4.54
C LEU A 12 8.98 10.26 -5.88
N VAL A 13 8.75 11.48 -6.35
CA VAL A 13 8.07 11.74 -7.63
C VAL A 13 9.00 11.53 -8.85
N GLY A 14 10.33 11.51 -8.65
CA GLY A 14 11.32 11.45 -9.74
C GLY A 14 12.07 10.13 -9.88
N GLY A 15 11.96 9.21 -8.92
CA GLY A 15 12.81 8.02 -8.82
C GLY A 15 12.37 6.80 -9.64
N PHE A 16 11.09 6.67 -9.97
CA PHE A 16 10.53 5.44 -10.58
C PHE A 16 10.63 5.40 -12.12
N VAL A 17 11.73 5.90 -12.68
CA VAL A 17 11.99 5.79 -14.11
C VAL A 17 12.72 4.47 -14.35
N TYR A 18 11.91 3.43 -14.60
CA TYR A 18 12.26 2.02 -14.84
C TYR A 18 12.63 1.21 -13.59
N SER A 19 11.67 0.51 -13.00
CA SER A 19 11.97 -0.63 -12.14
C SER A 19 11.07 -1.83 -12.46
N GLN A 20 11.58 -3.02 -12.16
CA GLN A 20 10.77 -4.20 -11.82
C GLN A 20 9.74 -3.77 -10.74
N SER A 21 8.55 -4.37 -10.67
CA SER A 21 7.41 -4.01 -9.78
C SER A 21 7.84 -3.15 -8.57
N PRO A 22 7.25 -1.96 -8.33
CA PRO A 22 7.82 -0.96 -7.43
C PRO A 22 8.21 -1.57 -6.09
N ALA A 23 9.51 -1.72 -5.87
CA ALA A 23 10.01 -2.24 -4.61
C ALA A 23 9.88 -1.14 -3.55
N PRO A 24 9.46 -1.47 -2.32
CA PRO A 24 9.45 -0.50 -1.24
C PRO A 24 10.82 0.15 -1.07
N THR A 25 10.84 1.47 -0.92
CA THR A 25 12.04 2.24 -0.63
C THR A 25 12.52 1.89 0.77
N PRO A 26 13.79 1.48 0.96
CA PRO A 26 14.30 1.17 2.29
C PRO A 26 14.23 2.39 3.21
N PRO A 27 13.75 2.25 4.46
CA PRO A 27 13.68 3.35 5.41
C PRO A 27 15.07 3.85 5.80
N GLN A 28 15.18 5.16 6.00
CA GLN A 28 16.33 5.77 6.64
C GLN A 28 16.43 5.29 8.10
N GLN A 29 17.64 4.87 8.47
CA GLN A 29 17.96 4.43 9.81
C GLN A 29 18.13 5.62 10.76
N ALA A 30 17.70 5.47 12.00
CA ALA A 30 17.94 6.43 13.08
C ALA A 30 19.43 6.56 13.38
N GLU A 31 19.90 7.79 13.60
CA GLU A 31 21.28 8.04 13.98
C GLU A 31 21.57 7.50 15.38
N HIS A 32 22.61 6.68 15.48
CA HIS A 32 23.13 6.23 16.77
C HIS A 32 23.96 7.35 17.43
N ILE A 33 23.49 7.86 18.55
CA ILE A 33 24.19 8.86 19.36
C ILE A 33 25.35 8.21 20.11
N ALA A 34 26.54 8.78 20.01
CA ALA A 34 27.72 8.25 20.69
C ALA A 34 27.59 8.36 22.22
N ILE A 35 28.12 7.35 22.93
CA ILE A 35 28.24 7.36 24.39
C ILE A 35 29.12 8.54 24.82
N ILE A 36 28.67 9.28 25.84
CA ILE A 36 29.41 10.41 26.39
C ILE A 36 30.75 9.91 26.99
N PRO A 37 31.90 10.54 26.65
CA PRO A 37 33.19 10.15 27.18
C PRO A 37 33.21 10.06 28.71
N GLY A 38 33.62 8.91 29.24
CA GLY A 38 33.66 8.62 30.68
C GLY A 38 32.57 7.67 31.17
N ALA A 39 31.55 7.37 30.36
CA ALA A 39 30.60 6.30 30.63
C ALA A 39 31.15 4.92 30.19
N ALA A 40 30.53 3.84 30.67
CA ALA A 40 30.87 2.47 30.28
C ALA A 40 30.58 2.24 28.79
N SER A 41 31.35 1.36 28.14
CA SER A 41 31.19 1.05 26.71
C SER A 41 29.86 0.35 26.34
N THR A 42 29.12 -0.12 27.35
CA THR A 42 27.81 -0.77 27.23
C THR A 42 26.66 0.15 27.63
N ALA A 43 26.94 1.40 28.01
CA ALA A 43 25.94 2.33 28.48
C ALA A 43 24.97 2.71 27.34
N ASN A 44 23.71 2.92 27.68
CA ASN A 44 22.76 3.58 26.78
C ASN A 44 23.16 5.04 26.60
N SER A 45 22.86 5.59 25.43
CA SER A 45 23.12 6.96 25.04
C SER A 45 21.84 7.67 24.64
N GLY A 46 21.88 9.00 24.67
CA GLY A 46 20.81 9.79 24.09
C GLY A 46 21.09 11.27 24.10
N GLN A 47 20.27 11.99 23.37
CA GLN A 47 20.29 13.44 23.26
C GLN A 47 18.87 13.97 23.11
N SER A 48 18.52 14.98 23.92
CA SER A 48 17.26 15.71 23.76
C SER A 48 17.53 17.20 23.61
N GLN A 49 16.99 17.80 22.55
CA GLN A 49 17.01 19.23 22.30
C GLN A 49 15.58 19.74 22.20
N GLN A 50 15.20 20.69 23.05
CA GLN A 50 13.86 21.28 23.06
C GLN A 50 13.99 22.80 22.96
N ASN A 51 13.53 23.38 21.86
CA ASN A 51 13.63 24.81 21.57
C ASN A 51 12.22 25.41 21.47
N GLY A 52 11.89 26.34 22.35
CA GLY A 52 10.59 27.00 22.39
C GLY A 52 9.74 26.60 23.58
N ASN A 53 8.42 26.48 23.41
CA ASN A 53 7.47 26.42 24.53
C ASN A 53 6.81 25.05 24.66
N ASN A 54 6.61 24.59 25.90
CA ASN A 54 5.77 23.44 26.25
C ASN A 54 6.11 22.10 25.56
N ASN A 55 7.30 21.97 25.00
CA ASN A 55 7.80 20.73 24.43
C ASN A 55 8.04 19.71 25.56
N ARG A 56 7.69 18.44 25.35
CA ARG A 56 7.77 17.37 26.35
C ARG A 56 8.44 16.13 25.74
N VAL A 57 9.44 15.59 26.43
CA VAL A 57 10.14 14.36 26.06
C VAL A 57 10.19 13.43 27.27
N GLN A 58 9.89 12.16 27.05
CA GLN A 58 10.16 11.09 28.00
C GLN A 58 10.88 9.94 27.29
N VAL A 59 12.00 9.51 27.86
CA VAL A 59 12.81 8.41 27.33
C VAL A 59 13.02 7.38 28.44
N PHE A 60 12.69 6.12 28.15
CA PHE A 60 12.99 4.97 28.99
C PHE A 60 13.88 3.99 28.20
N GLN A 61 15.07 3.70 28.71
CA GLN A 61 16.03 2.79 28.08
C GLN A 61 16.48 1.72 29.07
N ALA A 62 16.22 0.46 28.75
CA ALA A 62 16.62 -0.69 29.54
C ALA A 62 17.27 -1.74 28.62
N GLY A 63 18.59 -1.86 28.69
CA GLY A 63 19.40 -2.76 27.85
C GLY A 63 20.81 -2.23 27.66
N THR A 64 21.45 -2.59 26.54
CA THR A 64 22.88 -2.32 26.28
C THR A 64 23.06 -1.48 25.03
N ASN A 65 23.78 -0.35 25.14
CA ASN A 65 24.15 0.49 24.00
C ASN A 65 22.95 0.91 23.13
N GLN A 66 21.79 1.19 23.76
CA GLN A 66 20.63 1.77 23.09
C GLN A 66 20.83 3.25 22.88
N SER A 67 20.18 3.81 21.86
CA SER A 67 20.28 5.23 21.52
C SER A 67 18.92 5.89 21.31
N ALA A 68 18.74 7.08 21.89
CA ALA A 68 17.55 7.90 21.70
C ALA A 68 17.94 9.36 21.38
N SER A 69 17.50 9.89 20.24
CA SER A 69 17.72 11.28 19.82
C SER A 69 16.38 11.97 19.63
N THR A 70 16.16 13.11 20.27
CA THR A 70 14.93 13.91 20.11
C THR A 70 15.26 15.37 19.86
N TYR A 71 14.65 15.96 18.83
CA TYR A 71 14.67 17.38 18.53
C TYR A 71 13.23 17.91 18.47
N GLN A 72 12.89 18.87 19.32
CA GLN A 72 11.58 19.52 19.35
C GLN A 72 11.76 21.03 19.19
N GLY A 73 11.01 21.63 18.26
CA GLY A 73 11.06 23.06 17.95
C GLY A 73 9.68 23.66 17.74
N ASN A 74 9.48 24.94 18.07
CA ASN A 74 8.23 25.62 17.74
C ASN A 74 8.00 25.79 16.23
N GLY A 75 9.07 25.90 15.44
CA GLY A 75 8.94 26.32 14.04
C GLY A 75 8.28 27.71 13.93
N SER A 76 7.30 27.82 13.03
CA SER A 76 6.39 28.97 12.95
C SER A 76 5.15 28.82 13.87
N GLY A 77 4.95 27.64 14.46
CA GLY A 77 3.89 27.33 15.42
C GLY A 77 4.19 27.78 16.86
N ILE A 78 3.39 27.27 17.81
CA ILE A 78 3.46 27.68 19.23
C ILE A 78 4.20 26.69 20.15
N GLY A 79 4.64 25.55 19.62
CA GLY A 79 5.28 24.47 20.37
C GLY A 79 4.27 23.46 20.94
N GLY A 80 4.59 22.84 22.08
CA GLY A 80 3.74 21.81 22.67
C GLY A 80 3.99 20.40 22.14
N ASN A 81 5.08 20.19 21.40
CA ASN A 81 5.41 18.90 20.82
C ASN A 81 5.72 17.86 21.91
N LEU A 82 5.37 16.60 21.64
CA LEU A 82 5.38 15.52 22.62
C LEU A 82 6.02 14.27 22.02
N THR A 83 7.03 13.74 22.70
CA THR A 83 7.73 12.52 22.30
C THR A 83 7.85 11.56 23.49
N TYR A 84 7.46 10.31 23.29
CA TYR A 84 7.68 9.21 24.23
C TYR A 84 8.48 8.10 23.55
N ILE A 85 9.63 7.74 24.11
CA ILE A 85 10.49 6.66 23.60
C ILE A 85 10.67 5.63 24.70
N THR A 86 10.34 4.38 24.41
CA THR A 86 10.62 3.22 25.25
C THR A 86 11.44 2.22 24.47
N GLN A 87 12.60 1.86 25.00
CA GLN A 87 13.51 0.86 24.43
C GLN A 87 13.80 -0.17 25.53
N VAL A 88 13.37 -1.42 25.34
CA VAL A 88 13.48 -2.47 26.36
C VAL A 88 14.03 -3.75 25.75
N GLY A 89 15.11 -4.26 26.32
CA GLY A 89 15.58 -5.63 26.10
C GLY A 89 15.29 -6.56 27.26
N ALA A 90 15.42 -7.87 27.03
CA ALA A 90 15.56 -8.81 28.13
C ALA A 90 16.79 -8.42 28.96
N VAL A 91 16.63 -8.33 30.28
CA VAL A 91 17.76 -8.19 31.21
C VAL A 91 18.52 -9.53 31.32
N SER A 92 19.08 -9.99 30.20
CA SER A 92 20.13 -11.01 30.11
C SER A 92 21.33 -10.39 29.38
N SER A 93 22.52 -10.99 29.46
CA SER A 93 23.76 -10.39 28.94
C SER A 93 23.82 -10.16 27.43
N THR A 94 22.77 -10.48 26.67
CA THR A 94 22.75 -10.57 25.20
C THR A 94 21.44 -10.12 24.53
N SER A 95 20.58 -9.34 25.20
CA SER A 95 19.34 -8.78 24.60
C SER A 95 19.16 -7.30 24.96
N GLY A 96 18.43 -6.54 24.14
CA GLY A 96 18.29 -5.08 24.18
C GLY A 96 19.46 -4.31 23.60
N ILE A 97 20.16 -4.85 22.61
CA ILE A 97 21.39 -4.32 22.05
C ILE A 97 21.08 -3.36 20.90
N GLN A 98 21.59 -2.13 20.97
CA GLN A 98 21.65 -1.19 19.83
C GLN A 98 20.31 -0.86 19.14
N ASN A 99 19.22 -0.80 19.91
CA ASN A 99 18.00 -0.15 19.42
C ASN A 99 18.24 1.37 19.31
N ASN A 100 17.91 1.96 18.16
CA ASN A 100 18.05 3.37 17.87
C ASN A 100 16.67 3.99 17.61
N ALA A 101 16.38 5.09 18.28
CA ALA A 101 15.17 5.89 18.08
C ALA A 101 15.56 7.35 17.82
N GLU A 102 15.07 7.92 16.74
CA GLU A 102 15.29 9.32 16.37
C GLU A 102 13.95 10.03 16.08
N ALA A 103 13.75 11.18 16.70
CA ALA A 103 12.53 11.96 16.63
C ALA A 103 12.83 13.42 16.33
N HIS A 104 12.23 13.98 15.28
CA HIS A 104 12.27 15.41 14.97
C HIS A 104 10.84 15.93 14.86
N GLN A 105 10.47 16.90 15.70
CA GLN A 105 9.16 17.53 15.70
C GLN A 105 9.30 19.05 15.63
N ILE A 106 8.73 19.68 14.62
CA ILE A 106 8.68 21.13 14.46
C ILE A 106 7.23 21.54 14.24
N GLY A 107 6.79 22.58 14.95
CA GLY A 107 5.42 23.11 14.82
C GLY A 107 4.63 23.04 16.12
N THR A 108 3.32 22.84 16.01
CA THR A 108 2.37 22.89 17.13
C THR A 108 1.84 21.50 17.49
N ALA A 109 2.01 21.10 18.76
CA ALA A 109 1.34 19.94 19.35
C ALA A 109 1.47 18.61 18.58
N ASN A 110 2.60 18.35 17.92
CA ASN A 110 2.87 17.06 17.29
C ASN A 110 3.17 15.99 18.33
N GLU A 111 2.70 14.76 18.11
CA GLU A 111 2.82 13.64 19.06
C GLU A 111 3.53 12.44 18.40
N LEU A 112 4.49 11.86 19.12
CA LEU A 112 5.22 10.66 18.72
C LEU A 112 5.33 9.67 19.89
N ILE A 113 5.05 8.40 19.61
CA ILE A 113 5.36 7.26 20.48
C ILE A 113 6.27 6.31 19.71
N VAL A 114 7.36 5.90 20.37
CA VAL A 114 8.23 4.80 19.92
C VAL A 114 8.31 3.75 21.03
N ASP A 115 7.97 2.50 20.71
CA ASP A 115 8.16 1.33 21.57
C ASP A 115 8.99 0.29 20.82
N GLN A 116 10.23 0.07 21.26
CA GLN A 116 11.15 -0.89 20.66
C GLN A 116 11.51 -1.98 21.68
N GLN A 117 11.35 -3.23 21.25
CA GLN A 117 11.73 -4.43 21.99
C GLN A 117 12.65 -5.29 21.13
N GLY A 118 13.55 -6.04 21.76
CA GLY A 118 14.52 -6.89 21.05
C GLY A 118 15.82 -6.15 20.70
N ASP A 119 16.45 -6.48 19.57
CA ASP A 119 17.82 -6.07 19.22
C ASP A 119 17.90 -5.35 17.86
N TYR A 120 18.82 -4.40 17.72
CA TYR A 120 19.17 -3.74 16.45
C TYR A 120 18.00 -3.08 15.70
N ASN A 121 16.94 -2.70 16.39
CA ASN A 121 15.79 -2.05 15.77
C ASN A 121 16.05 -0.54 15.57
N SER A 122 15.51 0.02 14.50
CA SER A 122 15.62 1.43 14.15
C SER A 122 14.24 2.06 13.94
N ALA A 123 13.98 3.17 14.63
CA ALA A 123 12.76 3.95 14.49
C ALA A 123 13.11 5.42 14.25
N LEU A 124 12.73 5.95 13.10
CA LEU A 124 12.91 7.36 12.74
C LEU A 124 11.53 8.00 12.53
N SER A 125 11.26 9.13 13.18
CA SER A 125 10.07 9.91 12.89
C SER A 125 10.36 11.41 12.77
N ASN A 126 9.90 11.99 11.66
CA ASN A 126 10.05 13.39 11.31
C ASN A 126 8.66 14.00 11.12
N GLN A 127 8.33 15.03 11.90
CA GLN A 127 7.06 15.74 11.85
C GLN A 127 7.34 17.23 11.66
N GLY A 128 6.93 17.81 10.53
CA GLY A 128 7.07 19.23 10.21
C GLY A 128 8.49 19.70 9.86
N ILE A 129 9.35 18.83 9.33
CA ILE A 129 10.70 19.24 8.91
C ILE A 129 10.63 20.18 7.71
N ASN A 130 9.71 19.94 6.78
CA ASN A 130 9.58 20.75 5.57
C ASN A 130 8.39 21.73 5.63
N ASP A 131 7.52 21.57 6.61
CA ASP A 131 6.44 22.50 6.94
C ASP A 131 6.54 22.88 8.43
N ASP A 132 7.24 23.99 8.70
CA ASP A 132 7.48 24.46 10.07
C ASP A 132 6.23 24.96 10.79
N GLY A 133 5.08 24.97 10.11
CA GLY A 133 3.75 25.25 10.64
C GLY A 133 2.92 24.00 10.95
N SER A 134 3.46 22.79 10.74
CA SER A 134 2.74 21.52 10.94
C SER A 134 2.09 21.42 12.34
N GLU A 135 0.80 21.07 12.37
CA GLU A 135 0.04 20.96 13.61
C GLU A 135 -0.57 19.56 13.84
N LYS A 136 -0.48 19.08 15.08
CA LYS A 136 -1.23 17.91 15.59
C LYS A 136 -1.01 16.60 14.80
N ASN A 137 0.14 16.45 14.16
CA ASN A 137 0.50 15.17 13.56
C ASN A 137 0.76 14.13 14.65
N LYS A 138 0.33 12.89 14.40
CA LYS A 138 0.47 11.76 15.32
C LYS A 138 1.20 10.61 14.63
N SER A 139 2.24 10.12 15.27
CA SER A 139 3.01 8.97 14.83
C SER A 139 3.14 7.95 15.96
N TRP A 140 2.92 6.67 15.65
CA TRP A 140 3.18 5.56 16.56
C TRP A 140 4.01 4.49 15.86
N ILE A 141 5.21 4.25 16.37
CA ILE A 141 6.10 3.18 15.92
C ILE A 141 6.22 2.15 17.03
N ARG A 142 5.92 0.89 16.72
CA ARG A 142 6.14 -0.25 17.61
C ARG A 142 6.90 -1.35 16.89
N GLN A 143 8.01 -1.78 17.48
CA GLN A 143 8.84 -2.87 16.99
C GLN A 143 8.96 -3.92 18.10
N GLY A 144 8.47 -5.13 17.83
CA GLY A 144 8.50 -6.29 18.71
C GLY A 144 7.21 -6.61 19.46
N ASP A 145 7.07 -7.90 19.73
CA ASP A 145 6.18 -8.48 20.73
C ASP A 145 6.97 -9.57 21.47
N ASN A 146 7.03 -9.50 22.80
CA ASN A 146 7.81 -10.43 23.63
C ASN A 146 9.31 -10.55 23.25
N GLN A 147 9.95 -9.45 22.83
CA GLN A 147 11.40 -9.36 22.55
C GLN A 147 11.89 -10.15 21.33
N GLN A 148 11.00 -10.57 20.44
CA GLN A 148 11.38 -11.34 19.25
C GLN A 148 11.72 -10.46 18.04
N ALA A 149 11.95 -9.16 18.22
CA ALA A 149 12.23 -8.26 17.10
C ALA A 149 13.71 -7.97 16.94
N GLU A 150 14.30 -8.47 15.85
CA GLU A 150 15.66 -8.17 15.44
C GLU A 150 15.71 -7.45 14.09
N HIS A 151 16.52 -6.40 13.98
CA HIS A 151 16.81 -5.72 12.71
C HIS A 151 15.60 -5.10 11.97
N ASN A 152 14.55 -4.69 12.68
CA ASN A 152 13.46 -3.95 12.04
C ASN A 152 13.79 -2.48 11.85
N ALA A 153 13.28 -1.89 10.77
CA ALA A 153 13.44 -0.49 10.45
C ALA A 153 12.09 0.16 10.12
N SER A 154 11.80 1.28 10.77
CA SER A 154 10.57 2.05 10.58
C SER A 154 10.91 3.53 10.42
N GLU A 155 10.41 4.15 9.36
CA GLU A 155 10.51 5.59 9.09
C GLU A 155 9.12 6.19 8.88
N VAL A 156 8.82 7.27 9.61
CA VAL A 156 7.57 8.03 9.48
C VAL A 156 7.86 9.50 9.24
N ASN A 157 7.51 10.02 8.07
CA ASN A 157 7.62 11.43 7.69
C ASN A 157 6.22 12.04 7.53
N GLN A 158 5.90 13.10 8.28
CA GLN A 158 4.61 13.79 8.19
C GLN A 158 4.82 15.31 8.09
N ASP A 159 4.33 15.91 7.01
CA ASP A 159 4.30 17.36 6.81
C ASP A 159 2.84 17.81 6.59
N GLY A 160 2.39 18.85 7.30
CA GLY A 160 1.01 19.36 7.27
C GLY A 160 0.24 19.11 8.58
N ASP A 161 -1.09 19.07 8.54
CA ASP A 161 -1.92 19.08 9.76
C ASP A 161 -2.74 17.81 10.00
N ASN A 162 -2.82 17.37 11.25
CA ASN A 162 -3.66 16.25 11.71
C ASN A 162 -3.42 14.92 10.98
N ASN A 163 -2.22 14.69 10.44
CA ASN A 163 -1.87 13.40 9.85
C ASN A 163 -1.65 12.35 10.93
N ILE A 164 -2.01 11.11 10.65
CA ILE A 164 -1.91 9.98 11.57
C ILE A 164 -1.16 8.83 10.88
N ALA A 165 -0.08 8.36 11.51
CA ALA A 165 0.72 7.24 11.05
C ALA A 165 0.89 6.20 12.16
N LYS A 166 0.81 4.92 11.79
CA LYS A 166 1.12 3.78 12.66
C LYS A 166 2.01 2.79 11.91
N SER A 167 3.13 2.41 12.51
CA SER A 167 3.98 1.33 12.05
C SER A 167 4.13 0.30 13.17
N LEU A 168 3.70 -0.94 12.92
CA LEU A 168 3.84 -2.07 13.84
C LEU A 168 4.60 -3.18 13.12
N GLN A 169 5.72 -3.60 13.68
CA GLN A 169 6.56 -4.67 13.13
C GLN A 169 6.85 -5.70 14.23
N THR A 170 6.50 -6.96 14.02
CA THR A 170 6.85 -8.08 14.92
C THR A 170 7.79 -9.04 14.18
N TYR A 171 8.61 -9.77 14.96
CA TYR A 171 9.70 -10.59 14.44
C TYR A 171 10.79 -9.79 13.72
N ASP A 172 11.45 -10.36 12.71
CA ASP A 172 12.74 -9.85 12.24
C ASP A 172 12.68 -9.18 10.86
N ASN A 173 13.70 -8.37 10.58
CA ASN A 173 14.06 -7.87 9.23
C ASN A 173 12.95 -7.11 8.48
N SER A 174 11.95 -6.57 9.19
CA SER A 174 10.85 -5.85 8.55
C SER A 174 11.18 -4.37 8.33
N GLU A 175 10.72 -3.83 7.20
CA GLU A 175 10.94 -2.46 6.73
C GLU A 175 9.59 -1.77 6.51
N SER A 176 9.40 -0.60 7.12
CA SER A 176 8.17 0.19 7.03
C SER A 176 8.51 1.65 6.78
N LEU A 177 8.04 2.19 5.66
CA LEU A 177 8.18 3.61 5.31
C LEU A 177 6.79 4.22 5.15
N ILE A 178 6.50 5.26 5.91
CA ILE A 178 5.27 6.04 5.81
C ILE A 178 5.64 7.51 5.55
N THR A 179 5.16 8.06 4.45
CA THR A 179 5.31 9.49 4.12
C THR A 179 3.93 10.11 3.87
N GLN A 180 3.61 11.19 4.58
CA GLN A 180 2.34 11.90 4.45
C GLN A 180 2.60 13.40 4.28
N ALA A 181 2.04 13.99 3.23
CA ALA A 181 2.11 15.42 2.97
C ALA A 181 0.70 15.97 2.68
N GLY A 182 0.23 16.90 3.50
CA GLY A 182 -1.12 17.46 3.42
C GLY A 182 -1.86 17.31 4.74
N ASN A 183 -3.20 17.26 4.72
CA ASN A 183 -4.00 17.29 5.95
C ASN A 183 -4.82 16.03 6.15
N GLU A 184 -5.02 15.62 7.40
CA GLU A 184 -5.93 14.54 7.80
C GLU A 184 -5.64 13.18 7.13
N ASN A 185 -4.43 12.95 6.62
CA ASN A 185 -4.06 11.65 6.03
C ASN A 185 -3.86 10.59 7.12
N MET A 186 -4.19 9.34 6.81
CA MET A 186 -4.08 8.20 7.72
C MET A 186 -3.36 7.03 7.03
N ALA A 187 -2.28 6.55 7.63
CA ALA A 187 -1.45 5.48 7.07
C ALA A 187 -1.04 4.48 8.16
N PHE A 188 -1.46 3.22 8.01
CA PHE A 188 -1.10 2.14 8.93
C PHE A 188 -0.36 1.02 8.20
N SER A 189 0.79 0.63 8.74
CA SER A 189 1.61 -0.48 8.27
C SER A 189 1.76 -1.47 9.43
N GLU A 190 1.26 -2.68 9.26
CA GLU A 190 1.31 -3.76 10.24
C GLU A 190 1.97 -4.99 9.60
N GLN A 191 3.07 -5.44 10.17
CA GLN A 191 3.91 -6.51 9.62
C GLN A 191 4.17 -7.56 10.71
N ASP A 192 3.69 -8.78 10.49
CA ASP A 192 3.95 -9.93 11.34
C ASP A 192 4.82 -10.96 10.61
N ALA A 193 6.14 -10.80 10.71
CA ALA A 193 7.11 -11.59 9.95
C ALA A 193 7.44 -12.95 10.59
N GLY A 194 6.59 -13.48 11.48
CA GLY A 194 6.88 -14.72 12.21
C GLY A 194 7.18 -15.93 11.32
N PRO A 195 7.91 -16.95 11.82
CA PRO A 195 8.62 -17.04 13.11
C PRO A 195 9.99 -16.29 13.10
N ASN A 196 10.87 -16.52 14.07
CA ASN A 196 12.20 -15.87 14.13
C ASN A 196 13.12 -16.28 12.96
N GLY A 197 13.95 -15.36 12.50
CA GLY A 197 15.00 -15.55 11.49
C GLY A 197 14.53 -15.42 10.05
N THR A 198 13.36 -14.85 9.80
CA THR A 198 12.70 -14.78 8.48
C THR A 198 13.25 -13.68 7.57
N ASP A 199 12.81 -13.66 6.31
CA ASP A 199 13.22 -12.64 5.34
C ASP A 199 12.63 -11.24 5.65
N GLY A 200 11.74 -11.13 6.64
CA GLY A 200 11.01 -9.91 6.98
C GLY A 200 9.93 -9.54 5.96
N HIS A 201 9.28 -8.40 6.18
CA HIS A 201 8.31 -7.82 5.24
C HIS A 201 8.68 -6.39 4.91
N ALA A 202 8.24 -5.87 3.76
CA ALA A 202 8.46 -4.48 3.39
C ALA A 202 7.18 -3.79 2.95
N SER A 203 6.96 -2.59 3.49
CA SER A 203 5.78 -1.78 3.25
C SER A 203 6.17 -0.32 3.04
N GLU A 204 5.71 0.27 1.94
CA GLU A 204 5.80 1.69 1.66
C GLU A 204 4.40 2.29 1.48
N ILE A 205 4.08 3.33 2.25
CA ILE A 205 2.86 4.12 2.12
C ILE A 205 3.25 5.57 1.89
N SER A 206 2.87 6.14 0.74
CA SER A 206 3.08 7.55 0.42
C SER A 206 1.74 8.22 0.08
N GLN A 207 1.40 9.28 0.82
CA GLN A 207 0.14 10.01 0.68
C GLN A 207 0.43 11.50 0.47
N LEU A 208 -0.07 12.05 -0.64
CA LEU A 208 0.01 13.46 -0.98
C LEU A 208 -1.41 14.01 -1.22
N GLY A 209 -1.81 15.00 -0.44
CA GLY A 209 -3.14 15.63 -0.50
C GLY A 209 -3.89 15.48 0.81
N ASP A 210 -5.22 15.51 0.78
CA ASP A 210 -6.02 15.58 2.00
C ASP A 210 -6.87 14.31 2.24
N ALA A 211 -6.98 13.89 3.51
CA ALA A 211 -7.88 12.82 3.97
C ALA A 211 -7.68 11.44 3.29
N ASN A 212 -6.49 11.14 2.76
CA ASN A 212 -6.21 9.82 2.21
C ASN A 212 -6.03 8.78 3.32
N GLN A 213 -6.43 7.54 3.08
CA GLN A 213 -6.39 6.42 4.02
C GLN A 213 -5.70 5.22 3.37
N ALA A 214 -4.71 4.66 4.05
CA ALA A 214 -3.98 3.47 3.59
C ALA A 214 -3.75 2.52 4.77
N TYR A 215 -4.04 1.25 4.55
CA TYR A 215 -3.74 0.17 5.48
C TYR A 215 -3.05 -0.97 4.75
N THR A 216 -1.90 -1.37 5.27
CA THR A 216 -1.14 -2.52 4.79
C THR A 216 -0.94 -3.49 5.95
N PHE A 217 -1.38 -4.72 5.75
CA PHE A 217 -1.15 -5.84 6.67
C PHE A 217 -0.44 -6.98 5.95
N GLN A 218 0.70 -7.39 6.49
CA GLN A 218 1.53 -8.44 5.92
C GLN A 218 1.83 -9.46 7.00
N GLU A 219 1.56 -10.73 6.70
CA GLU A 219 1.92 -11.86 7.54
C GLU A 219 2.48 -13.01 6.69
N GLY A 220 3.18 -13.95 7.31
CA GLY A 220 3.65 -15.11 6.57
C GLY A 220 4.33 -16.16 7.41
N SER A 221 4.81 -17.21 6.74
CA SER A 221 5.58 -18.30 7.32
C SER A 221 7.10 -18.15 7.12
N GLY A 222 7.53 -16.97 6.66
CA GLY A 222 8.93 -16.55 6.66
C GLY A 222 9.50 -16.01 5.35
N ALA A 223 8.81 -16.15 4.22
CA ALA A 223 9.15 -15.44 2.99
C ALA A 223 8.64 -13.99 3.02
N ARG A 224 9.28 -13.12 2.23
CA ARG A 224 8.99 -11.68 2.22
C ARG A 224 7.68 -11.34 1.52
N ASN A 225 6.96 -10.35 2.06
CA ASN A 225 5.85 -9.65 1.43
C ASN A 225 6.33 -8.24 1.09
N ASN A 226 6.02 -7.75 -0.11
CA ASN A 226 6.26 -6.37 -0.51
C ASN A 226 4.92 -5.70 -0.83
N ALA A 227 4.68 -4.55 -0.21
CA ALA A 227 3.49 -3.75 -0.43
C ALA A 227 3.89 -2.29 -0.66
N VAL A 228 3.36 -1.69 -1.72
CA VAL A 228 3.52 -0.27 -2.01
C VAL A 228 2.15 0.34 -2.25
N THR A 229 1.83 1.41 -1.51
CA THR A 229 0.65 2.25 -1.71
C THR A 229 1.08 3.68 -1.97
N LEU A 230 0.72 4.21 -3.13
CA LEU A 230 0.92 5.60 -3.52
C LEU A 230 -0.44 6.26 -3.75
N GLN A 231 -0.74 7.34 -3.03
CA GLN A 231 -2.00 8.07 -3.14
C GLN A 231 -1.72 9.55 -3.35
N GLU A 232 -2.07 10.08 -4.52
CA GLU A 232 -2.02 11.51 -4.84
C GLU A 232 -3.43 12.04 -5.13
N GLY A 233 -3.90 12.98 -4.32
CA GLY A 233 -5.24 13.56 -4.39
C GLY A 233 -5.93 13.48 -3.03
N ASN A 234 -7.26 13.41 -2.98
CA ASN A 234 -7.99 13.46 -1.72
C ASN A 234 -8.91 12.27 -1.48
N SER A 235 -9.13 11.96 -0.20
CA SER A 235 -10.09 10.95 0.26
C SER A 235 -9.87 9.53 -0.29
N ASN A 236 -8.72 9.24 -0.90
CA ASN A 236 -8.45 7.92 -1.47
C ASN A 236 -8.27 6.88 -0.37
N LYS A 237 -8.70 5.65 -0.64
CA LYS A 237 -8.64 4.53 0.30
C LYS A 237 -7.94 3.34 -0.34
N SER A 238 -6.93 2.82 0.35
CA SER A 238 -6.20 1.61 -0.03
C SER A 238 -6.19 0.63 1.14
N TYR A 239 -6.47 -0.64 0.84
CA TYR A 239 -6.36 -1.75 1.77
C TYR A 239 -5.61 -2.90 1.11
N GLN A 240 -4.48 -3.28 1.70
CA GLN A 240 -3.61 -4.33 1.20
C GLN A 240 -3.40 -5.39 2.29
N THR A 241 -3.75 -6.64 2.01
CA THR A 241 -3.45 -7.80 2.87
C THR A 241 -2.64 -8.85 2.10
N GLN A 242 -1.55 -9.32 2.70
CA GLN A 242 -0.72 -10.36 2.12
C GLN A 242 -0.39 -11.42 3.17
N GLU A 243 -0.76 -12.67 2.89
CA GLU A 243 -0.37 -13.85 3.66
C GLU A 243 0.57 -14.71 2.82
N ASN A 244 1.87 -14.71 3.14
CA ASN A 244 2.85 -15.53 2.44
C ASN A 244 2.99 -16.91 3.09
N THR A 245 2.55 -17.95 2.37
CA THR A 245 2.62 -19.33 2.87
C THR A 245 3.99 -20.00 2.64
N ALA A 246 4.92 -19.33 1.96
CA ALA A 246 6.26 -19.86 1.74
C ALA A 246 7.17 -19.64 2.97
N THR A 247 8.11 -20.56 3.14
CA THR A 247 9.19 -20.42 4.13
C THR A 247 10.27 -19.46 3.62
N MET A 248 11.15 -19.03 4.52
CA MET A 248 12.36 -18.23 4.22
C MET A 248 13.06 -18.63 2.91
N GLY A 249 13.38 -17.64 2.08
CA GLY A 249 13.93 -17.79 0.73
C GLY A 249 12.92 -18.18 -0.35
N GLY A 250 11.64 -18.27 0.00
CA GLY A 250 10.54 -18.54 -0.92
C GLY A 250 10.17 -17.37 -1.82
N ALA A 251 9.25 -17.60 -2.75
CA ALA A 251 8.71 -16.55 -3.61
C ALA A 251 7.97 -15.49 -2.78
N GLN A 252 8.19 -14.22 -3.14
CA GLN A 252 7.58 -13.08 -2.46
C GLN A 252 6.18 -12.83 -3.03
N ASN A 253 5.28 -12.34 -2.19
CA ASN A 253 4.04 -11.75 -2.69
C ASN A 253 4.27 -10.24 -2.88
N GLU A 254 3.76 -9.69 -3.99
CA GLU A 254 3.94 -8.30 -4.40
C GLU A 254 2.58 -7.64 -4.61
N VAL A 255 2.38 -6.49 -3.97
CA VAL A 255 1.15 -5.70 -4.10
C VAL A 255 1.48 -4.24 -4.36
N PHE A 256 0.85 -3.66 -5.38
CA PHE A 256 0.99 -2.25 -5.73
C PHE A 256 -0.37 -1.58 -5.93
N VAL A 257 -0.63 -0.52 -5.16
CA VAL A 257 -1.72 0.45 -5.40
C VAL A 257 -1.11 1.79 -5.79
N ALA A 258 -1.55 2.34 -6.93
CA ALA A 258 -1.39 3.76 -7.24
C ALA A 258 -2.77 4.40 -7.46
N GLN A 259 -3.06 5.46 -6.71
CA GLN A 259 -4.29 6.24 -6.85
C GLN A 259 -3.92 7.69 -7.14
N GLY A 260 -4.08 8.11 -8.40
CA GLY A 260 -3.64 9.42 -8.88
C GLY A 260 -2.16 9.45 -9.21
N GLY A 261 -1.60 10.66 -9.29
CA GLY A 261 -0.18 10.85 -9.57
C GLY A 261 0.22 10.45 -10.97
N VAL A 262 1.41 9.90 -11.13
CA VAL A 262 1.97 9.48 -12.43
C VAL A 262 1.58 8.03 -12.76
N PHE A 263 1.51 7.69 -14.05
CA PHE A 263 1.35 6.31 -14.48
C PHE A 263 2.68 5.56 -14.35
N TYR A 264 2.65 4.42 -13.68
CA TYR A 264 3.84 3.62 -13.42
C TYR A 264 3.95 2.50 -14.45
N ASN A 265 5.11 2.39 -15.11
CA ASN A 265 5.42 1.28 -16.02
C ASN A 265 6.07 0.15 -15.21
N THR A 266 5.25 -0.68 -14.60
CA THR A 266 5.64 -1.83 -13.78
C THR A 266 5.86 -3.09 -14.62
N ASN A 267 6.27 -4.21 -14.01
CA ASN A 267 6.35 -5.48 -14.73
C ASN A 267 4.99 -5.94 -15.25
N LEU A 268 3.93 -5.91 -14.41
CA LEU A 268 2.59 -6.29 -14.82
C LEU A 268 2.03 -5.38 -15.92
N ASP A 269 2.38 -4.09 -15.91
CA ASP A 269 2.06 -3.22 -17.03
C ASP A 269 2.81 -3.62 -18.31
N LEU A 270 4.09 -3.94 -18.22
CA LEU A 270 4.89 -4.37 -19.36
C LEU A 270 4.53 -5.77 -19.88
N THR A 271 3.81 -6.59 -19.11
CA THR A 271 3.28 -7.88 -19.53
C THR A 271 1.78 -7.76 -19.84
N ILE A 272 0.92 -7.84 -18.83
CA ILE A 272 -0.54 -7.81 -18.95
C ILE A 272 -1.03 -6.48 -19.51
N GLY A 273 -0.45 -5.35 -19.10
CA GLY A 273 -0.78 -4.04 -19.65
C GLY A 273 -0.51 -3.94 -21.15
N ASN A 274 0.59 -4.52 -21.63
CA ASN A 274 0.91 -4.62 -23.07
C ASN A 274 -0.07 -5.51 -23.82
N ASP A 275 -0.48 -6.63 -23.24
CA ASP A 275 -1.52 -7.49 -23.83
C ASP A 275 -2.87 -6.78 -23.94
N LEU A 276 -3.24 -5.98 -22.92
CA LEU A 276 -4.44 -5.15 -22.94
C LEU A 276 -4.35 -4.06 -24.02
N ARG A 277 -3.19 -3.40 -24.16
CA ARG A 277 -2.93 -2.40 -25.22
C ARG A 277 -2.94 -3.00 -26.62
N ALA A 278 -2.51 -4.25 -26.77
CA ALA A 278 -2.57 -4.96 -28.04
C ALA A 278 -4.02 -5.33 -28.42
N MET A 279 -4.92 -5.48 -27.44
CA MET A 279 -6.34 -5.77 -27.67
C MET A 279 -7.14 -4.53 -28.06
N ASP A 280 -6.95 -3.41 -27.37
CA ASP A 280 -7.68 -2.17 -27.62
C ASP A 280 -6.89 -0.94 -27.17
N ASP A 281 -7.14 0.19 -27.83
CA ASP A 281 -6.46 1.47 -27.59
C ASP A 281 -7.08 2.22 -26.40
N VAL A 282 -7.24 1.51 -25.28
CA VAL A 282 -7.84 2.02 -24.01
C VAL A 282 -6.97 3.11 -23.39
N TYR A 283 -5.66 3.05 -23.67
CA TYR A 283 -4.62 3.94 -23.18
C TYR A 283 -4.38 5.14 -24.12
N ALA A 284 -5.18 5.34 -25.18
CA ALA A 284 -5.07 6.55 -25.98
C ALA A 284 -5.85 7.73 -25.37
N GLY A 285 -5.14 8.84 -25.17
CA GLY A 285 -5.73 10.15 -24.96
C GLY A 285 -4.69 11.27 -24.99
N THR A 286 -5.15 12.52 -24.96
CA THR A 286 -4.30 13.70 -25.20
C THR A 286 -3.72 14.32 -23.93
N SER A 287 -4.23 13.93 -22.75
CA SER A 287 -3.76 14.44 -21.46
C SER A 287 -3.96 13.41 -20.35
N PHE A 288 -2.94 13.29 -19.52
CA PHE A 288 -2.84 12.38 -18.39
C PHE A 288 -3.47 13.01 -17.14
N GLN A 289 -4.19 12.22 -16.31
CA GLN A 289 -4.78 12.69 -15.05
C GLN A 289 -3.79 12.48 -13.91
N THR A 290 -3.48 13.53 -13.16
CA THR A 290 -2.44 13.49 -12.10
C THR A 290 -3.00 13.35 -10.68
N GLY A 291 -4.30 13.12 -10.51
CA GLY A 291 -4.92 13.01 -9.19
C GLY A 291 -5.98 11.92 -9.15
N SER A 292 -6.37 11.54 -7.93
CA SER A 292 -7.51 10.69 -7.64
C SER A 292 -8.34 11.29 -6.51
N GLU A 293 -9.66 11.18 -6.60
CA GLU A 293 -10.58 11.62 -5.57
C GLU A 293 -11.43 10.44 -5.13
N ALA A 294 -11.40 10.13 -3.83
CA ALA A 294 -12.22 9.11 -3.19
C ALA A 294 -12.11 7.69 -3.81
N GLY A 295 -11.05 7.39 -4.56
CA GLY A 295 -10.81 6.06 -5.13
C GLY A 295 -10.68 5.00 -4.05
N ILE A 296 -11.14 3.79 -4.30
CA ILE A 296 -11.04 2.66 -3.37
C ILE A 296 -10.32 1.50 -4.07
N ALA A 297 -9.26 1.02 -3.44
CA ALA A 297 -8.50 -0.14 -3.85
C ALA A 297 -8.44 -1.15 -2.70
N TYR A 298 -8.77 -2.41 -3.00
CA TYR A 298 -8.64 -3.55 -2.10
C TYR A 298 -7.83 -4.64 -2.78
N GLN A 299 -6.77 -5.11 -2.14
CA GLN A 299 -5.94 -6.20 -2.66
C GLN A 299 -5.68 -7.20 -1.53
N ASN A 300 -6.00 -8.47 -1.79
CA ASN A 300 -5.78 -9.56 -0.87
C ASN A 300 -5.07 -10.72 -1.58
N GLN A 301 -3.93 -11.14 -1.04
CA GLN A 301 -3.12 -12.23 -1.58
C GLN A 301 -2.85 -13.28 -0.51
N ILE A 302 -3.16 -14.54 -0.80
CA ILE A 302 -2.88 -15.68 0.07
C ILE A 302 -2.13 -16.73 -0.77
N GLY A 303 -0.92 -17.08 -0.35
CA GLY A 303 -0.08 -18.07 -1.04
C GLY A 303 1.33 -17.56 -1.27
N ASN A 304 1.98 -17.91 -2.39
CA ASN A 304 3.32 -17.44 -2.70
C ASN A 304 3.50 -16.99 -4.16
N GLY A 305 4.33 -15.98 -4.39
CA GLY A 305 4.62 -15.49 -5.74
C GLY A 305 3.47 -14.73 -6.39
N ASN A 306 2.41 -14.38 -5.66
CA ASN A 306 1.28 -13.63 -6.22
C ASN A 306 1.68 -12.17 -6.45
N ASP A 307 1.29 -11.61 -7.60
CA ASP A 307 1.53 -10.21 -7.97
C ASP A 307 0.18 -9.54 -8.32
N ALA A 308 -0.14 -8.45 -7.62
CA ALA A 308 -1.38 -7.69 -7.80
C ALA A 308 -1.09 -6.21 -7.92
N GLU A 309 -1.60 -5.62 -8.98
CA GLU A 309 -1.44 -4.21 -9.27
C GLU A 309 -2.76 -3.55 -9.62
N THR A 310 -3.01 -2.40 -8.99
CA THR A 310 -4.05 -1.49 -9.43
C THR A 310 -3.57 -0.05 -9.55
N GLN A 311 -3.87 0.56 -10.70
CA GLN A 311 -3.65 1.98 -10.95
C GLN A 311 -5.00 2.66 -11.24
N GLN A 312 -5.43 3.56 -10.36
CA GLN A 312 -6.70 4.27 -10.50
C GLN A 312 -6.45 5.78 -10.62
N PHE A 313 -6.92 6.37 -11.70
CA PHE A 313 -6.85 7.82 -11.91
C PHE A 313 -8.26 8.40 -11.91
N GLY A 314 -8.45 9.63 -11.46
CA GLY A 314 -9.79 10.19 -11.35
C GLY A 314 -9.81 11.67 -11.05
N LYS A 315 -10.68 12.43 -11.74
CA LYS A 315 -10.82 13.86 -11.49
C LYS A 315 -11.86 14.12 -10.42
N THR A 316 -11.63 15.17 -9.61
CA THR A 316 -12.60 15.75 -8.69
C THR A 316 -13.96 16.00 -9.37
N GLY A 317 -15.05 15.61 -8.69
CA GLY A 317 -16.44 15.86 -9.14
C GLY A 317 -17.16 14.71 -9.84
N PHE A 318 -16.55 13.53 -9.95
CA PHE A 318 -17.18 12.28 -10.41
C PHE A 318 -17.20 11.25 -9.27
N ALA A 319 -18.07 10.24 -9.39
CA ALA A 319 -18.10 9.13 -8.44
C ALA A 319 -16.78 8.34 -8.48
N SER A 320 -16.35 7.83 -7.33
CA SER A 320 -15.07 7.13 -7.13
C SER A 320 -14.91 5.90 -8.03
N ASN A 321 -13.66 5.57 -8.37
CA ASN A 321 -13.36 4.24 -8.91
C ASN A 321 -13.22 3.22 -7.77
N TYR A 322 -13.55 1.97 -8.07
CA TYR A 322 -13.41 0.83 -7.18
C TYR A 322 -12.64 -0.29 -7.88
N SER A 323 -11.66 -0.84 -7.15
CA SER A 323 -10.83 -1.97 -7.58
C SER A 323 -10.70 -2.96 -6.44
N GLU A 324 -10.99 -4.24 -6.73
CA GLU A 324 -10.82 -5.35 -5.81
C GLU A 324 -10.07 -6.49 -6.51
N GLN A 325 -8.96 -6.94 -5.95
CA GLN A 325 -8.18 -8.07 -6.45
C GLN A 325 -7.97 -9.08 -5.33
N ASN A 326 -8.46 -10.31 -5.52
CA ASN A 326 -8.30 -11.42 -4.60
C ASN A 326 -7.53 -12.54 -5.31
N GLN A 327 -6.43 -12.98 -4.73
CA GLN A 327 -5.58 -14.04 -5.27
C GLN A 327 -5.31 -15.10 -4.21
N ILE A 328 -5.73 -16.34 -4.46
CA ILE A 328 -5.51 -17.48 -3.58
C ILE A 328 -4.77 -18.57 -4.34
N GLY A 329 -3.62 -18.98 -3.84
CA GLY A 329 -2.73 -19.96 -4.46
C GLY A 329 -1.43 -19.32 -4.91
N ASN A 330 -0.79 -19.83 -5.96
CA ASN A 330 0.60 -19.52 -6.23
C ASN A 330 0.81 -18.87 -7.60
N ASN A 331 1.68 -17.87 -7.68
CA ASN A 331 2.09 -17.21 -8.93
C ASN A 331 0.90 -16.64 -9.74
N ASN A 332 -0.16 -16.18 -9.08
CA ASN A 332 -1.27 -15.50 -9.78
C ASN A 332 -0.90 -14.04 -10.03
N GLU A 333 -1.26 -13.53 -11.21
CA GLU A 333 -1.00 -12.17 -11.66
C GLU A 333 -2.32 -11.44 -11.94
N ALA A 334 -2.55 -10.28 -11.30
CA ALA A 334 -3.75 -9.47 -11.46
C ALA A 334 -3.37 -8.01 -11.72
N TYR A 335 -3.78 -7.49 -12.87
CA TYR A 335 -3.52 -6.11 -13.26
C TYR A 335 -4.83 -5.38 -13.57
N GLY A 336 -5.04 -4.25 -12.92
CA GLY A 336 -6.24 -3.43 -13.06
C GLY A 336 -5.91 -1.96 -13.25
N ILE A 337 -6.41 -1.36 -14.34
CA ILE A 337 -6.21 0.06 -14.59
C ILE A 337 -7.49 0.80 -14.96
N GLN A 338 -7.67 1.98 -14.37
CA GLN A 338 -8.88 2.79 -14.53
C GLN A 338 -8.53 4.25 -14.82
N ASN A 339 -9.06 4.80 -15.93
CA ASN A 339 -9.11 6.23 -16.25
C ASN A 339 -7.77 6.97 -16.43
N VAL A 340 -6.76 6.31 -16.98
CA VAL A 340 -5.43 6.89 -17.29
C VAL A 340 -5.50 8.19 -18.12
N TYR A 341 -6.46 8.30 -19.05
CA TYR A 341 -6.53 9.42 -19.99
C TYR A 341 -7.93 10.03 -20.13
N ASN A 342 -7.93 11.32 -20.49
CA ASN A 342 -9.06 12.26 -20.54
C ASN A 342 -10.39 11.76 -21.16
N ASN A 343 -11.21 11.08 -20.37
CA ASN A 343 -12.66 11.18 -20.40
C ASN A 343 -13.14 11.38 -18.96
N ALA A 344 -14.06 12.32 -18.77
CA ALA A 344 -14.58 12.77 -17.49
C ALA A 344 -15.44 11.70 -16.80
N GLY A 345 -14.82 10.58 -16.41
CA GLY A 345 -15.49 9.40 -15.92
C GLY A 345 -14.88 8.92 -14.61
N GLY A 346 -15.75 8.28 -13.84
CA GLY A 346 -15.50 7.61 -12.57
C GLY A 346 -16.57 6.52 -12.41
N ASP A 347 -16.82 6.03 -11.21
CA ASP A 347 -17.76 4.91 -10.96
C ASP A 347 -17.38 3.64 -11.73
N ASN A 348 -16.10 3.50 -12.07
CA ASN A 348 -15.60 2.28 -12.69
C ASN A 348 -15.35 1.26 -11.60
N TYR A 349 -15.79 0.04 -11.86
CA TYR A 349 -15.69 -1.09 -10.95
C TYR A 349 -14.92 -2.21 -11.66
N LEU A 350 -13.85 -2.68 -11.03
CA LEU A 350 -13.20 -3.93 -11.40
C LEU A 350 -13.11 -4.84 -10.18
N ASN A 351 -13.39 -6.12 -10.40
CA ASN A 351 -13.16 -7.18 -9.43
C ASN A 351 -12.51 -8.37 -10.16
N GLN A 352 -11.36 -8.80 -9.64
CA GLN A 352 -10.60 -9.94 -10.14
C GLN A 352 -10.42 -10.93 -8.99
N ASP A 353 -10.89 -12.15 -9.20
CA ASP A 353 -10.87 -13.23 -8.21
C ASP A 353 -10.20 -14.46 -8.84
N GLN A 354 -9.02 -14.82 -8.34
CA GLN A 354 -8.18 -15.88 -8.89
C GLN A 354 -7.90 -16.94 -7.82
N HIS A 355 -8.38 -18.16 -8.05
CA HIS A 355 -8.12 -19.31 -7.22
C HIS A 355 -7.31 -20.35 -8.02
N GLY A 356 -6.17 -20.76 -7.49
CA GLY A 356 -5.29 -21.76 -8.11
C GLY A 356 -3.91 -21.20 -8.43
N ASN A 357 -3.29 -21.66 -9.53
CA ASN A 357 -1.90 -21.34 -9.82
C ASN A 357 -1.69 -20.73 -11.21
N GLU A 358 -0.77 -19.78 -11.33
CA GLU A 358 -0.32 -19.24 -12.63
C GLU A 358 -1.48 -18.64 -13.45
N ASN A 359 -2.52 -18.10 -12.80
CA ASN A 359 -3.62 -17.43 -13.49
C ASN A 359 -3.27 -15.96 -13.76
N GLN A 360 -3.67 -15.45 -14.92
CA GLN A 360 -3.47 -14.06 -15.34
C GLN A 360 -4.82 -13.37 -15.57
N ALA A 361 -5.04 -12.24 -14.90
CA ALA A 361 -6.23 -11.41 -15.01
C ALA A 361 -5.84 -9.97 -15.32
N GLY A 362 -6.44 -9.42 -16.38
CA GLY A 362 -6.20 -8.05 -16.83
C GLY A 362 -7.50 -7.30 -17.09
N VAL A 363 -7.64 -6.11 -16.49
CA VAL A 363 -8.75 -5.19 -16.76
C VAL A 363 -8.21 -3.79 -17.06
N ALA A 364 -8.63 -3.22 -18.19
CA ALA A 364 -8.44 -1.79 -18.48
C ALA A 364 -9.79 -1.10 -18.75
N GLN A 365 -10.09 -0.04 -17.99
CA GLN A 365 -11.32 0.75 -18.12
C GLN A 365 -10.98 2.22 -18.38
N ASN A 366 -11.55 2.81 -19.44
CA ASN A 366 -11.42 4.22 -19.74
C ASN A 366 -12.80 4.83 -20.05
N GLY A 367 -13.36 5.55 -19.08
CA GLY A 367 -14.71 6.08 -19.19
C GLY A 367 -15.45 6.10 -17.84
N GLN A 368 -16.77 5.98 -17.90
CA GLN A 368 -17.64 6.09 -16.71
C GLN A 368 -18.53 4.87 -16.51
N GLY A 369 -18.71 4.43 -15.27
CA GLY A 369 -19.73 3.44 -14.90
C GLY A 369 -19.46 2.04 -15.42
N HIS A 370 -18.23 1.74 -15.83
CA HIS A 370 -17.85 0.43 -16.33
C HIS A 370 -17.85 -0.60 -15.19
N LYS A 371 -18.27 -1.83 -15.50
CA LYS A 371 -18.18 -2.94 -14.55
C LYS A 371 -17.51 -4.14 -15.19
N ALA A 372 -16.41 -4.60 -14.61
CA ALA A 372 -15.70 -5.79 -15.01
C ALA A 372 -15.58 -6.76 -13.84
N TYR A 373 -15.97 -8.01 -14.07
CA TYR A 373 -15.82 -9.11 -13.12
C TYR A 373 -15.06 -10.23 -13.82
N GLN A 374 -13.98 -10.71 -13.20
CA GLN A 374 -13.18 -11.83 -13.70
C GLN A 374 -13.02 -12.83 -12.57
N THR A 375 -13.47 -14.07 -12.78
CA THR A 375 -13.24 -15.17 -11.84
C THR A 375 -12.53 -16.29 -12.57
N GLN A 376 -11.41 -16.76 -12.02
CA GLN A 376 -10.62 -17.86 -12.56
C GLN A 376 -10.41 -18.90 -11.46
N ASP A 377 -10.84 -20.13 -11.68
CA ASP A 377 -10.65 -21.26 -10.77
C ASP A 377 -9.95 -22.40 -11.53
N GLY A 378 -8.69 -22.65 -11.20
CA GLY A 378 -7.84 -23.63 -11.87
C GLY A 378 -6.43 -23.10 -12.10
N SER A 379 -5.72 -23.66 -13.08
CA SER A 379 -4.35 -23.26 -13.37
C SER A 379 -4.17 -22.72 -14.78
N ASN A 380 -3.22 -21.80 -14.97
CA ASN A 380 -2.82 -21.28 -16.29
C ASN A 380 -3.98 -20.63 -17.09
N ASN A 381 -4.97 -20.05 -16.41
CA ASN A 381 -6.07 -19.35 -17.09
C ASN A 381 -5.69 -17.90 -17.39
N ILE A 382 -6.16 -17.37 -18.52
CA ILE A 382 -5.95 -15.97 -18.95
C ILE A 382 -7.30 -15.30 -19.18
N ALA A 383 -7.60 -14.22 -18.45
CA ALA A 383 -8.81 -13.42 -18.58
C ALA A 383 -8.46 -11.94 -18.80
N LEU A 384 -8.73 -11.41 -19.99
CA LEU A 384 -8.43 -10.02 -20.36
C LEU A 384 -9.69 -9.27 -20.76
N SER A 385 -9.87 -8.05 -20.26
CA SER A 385 -11.03 -7.20 -20.55
C SER A 385 -10.65 -5.75 -20.77
N THR A 386 -11.13 -5.18 -21.87
CA THR A 386 -11.05 -3.73 -22.13
C THR A 386 -12.44 -3.12 -22.25
N GLN A 387 -12.64 -1.96 -21.60
CA GLN A 387 -13.90 -1.22 -21.66
C GLN A 387 -13.64 0.27 -21.88
N LYS A 388 -14.20 0.82 -22.97
CA LYS A 388 -14.09 2.23 -23.34
C LYS A 388 -15.46 2.85 -23.58
N GLY A 389 -15.71 4.03 -23.02
CA GLY A 389 -16.97 4.77 -23.19
C GLY A 389 -17.77 4.88 -21.91
N ALA A 390 -18.97 4.29 -21.85
CA ALA A 390 -19.79 4.37 -20.64
C ALA A 390 -20.66 3.14 -20.37
N ASN A 391 -20.84 2.75 -19.11
CA ASN A 391 -21.81 1.76 -18.65
C ASN A 391 -21.68 0.35 -19.28
N ASN A 392 -20.49 0.00 -19.78
CA ASN A 392 -20.22 -1.35 -20.31
C ASN A 392 -20.03 -2.35 -19.15
N LYS A 393 -20.51 -3.58 -19.34
CA LYS A 393 -20.46 -4.66 -18.35
C LYS A 393 -19.82 -5.92 -18.93
N THR A 394 -18.81 -6.43 -18.25
CA THR A 394 -18.12 -7.69 -18.58
C THR A 394 -18.15 -8.61 -17.36
N ASN A 395 -18.42 -9.89 -17.59
CA ASN A 395 -18.27 -10.94 -16.59
C ASN A 395 -17.65 -12.17 -17.27
N ILE A 396 -16.40 -12.49 -16.92
CA ILE A 396 -15.65 -13.65 -17.41
C ILE A 396 -15.52 -14.63 -16.25
N ARG A 397 -15.90 -15.89 -16.47
CA ARG A 397 -15.74 -16.99 -15.51
C ARG A 397 -15.04 -18.15 -16.20
N GLN A 398 -13.87 -18.53 -15.69
CA GLN A 398 -13.08 -19.63 -16.22
C GLN A 398 -12.89 -20.69 -15.14
N PHE A 399 -13.22 -21.94 -15.49
CA PHE A 399 -13.06 -23.09 -14.61
C PHE A 399 -12.18 -24.15 -15.27
N GLY A 400 -11.34 -24.80 -14.48
CA GLY A 400 -10.35 -25.75 -14.99
C GLY A 400 -9.13 -25.04 -15.57
N ASP A 401 -8.33 -25.76 -16.36
CA ASP A 401 -6.99 -25.27 -16.75
C ASP A 401 -6.96 -24.70 -18.17
N GLN A 402 -6.00 -23.79 -18.42
CA GLN A 402 -5.62 -23.28 -19.75
C GLN A 402 -6.76 -22.59 -20.54
N ASN A 403 -7.73 -21.98 -19.85
CA ASN A 403 -8.76 -21.21 -20.53
C ASN A 403 -8.26 -19.81 -20.91
N VAL A 404 -8.67 -19.30 -22.06
CA VAL A 404 -8.32 -17.95 -22.55
C VAL A 404 -9.58 -17.18 -22.93
N GLY A 405 -9.89 -16.12 -22.19
CA GLY A 405 -11.08 -15.30 -22.35
C GLY A 405 -10.68 -13.85 -22.60
N LYS A 406 -11.11 -13.29 -23.72
CA LYS A 406 -10.82 -11.90 -24.09
C LYS A 406 -12.11 -11.14 -24.38
N THR A 407 -12.27 -9.95 -23.82
CA THR A 407 -13.42 -9.09 -24.10
C THR A 407 -12.99 -7.66 -24.42
N ILE A 408 -13.60 -7.08 -25.44
CA ILE A 408 -13.38 -5.70 -25.88
C ILE A 408 -14.74 -5.03 -26.02
N GLN A 409 -15.01 -3.97 -25.27
CA GLN A 409 -16.28 -3.26 -25.29
C GLN A 409 -16.10 -1.73 -25.43
N ASN A 410 -16.41 -1.21 -26.61
CA ASN A 410 -16.35 0.23 -26.90
C ASN A 410 -17.77 0.84 -26.97
N GLY A 411 -17.92 2.15 -26.74
CA GLY A 411 -19.23 2.80 -26.78
C GLY A 411 -20.02 2.59 -25.48
N THR A 412 -21.35 2.43 -25.58
CA THR A 412 -22.22 2.52 -24.39
C THR A 412 -23.04 1.27 -24.09
N CYS A 413 -23.26 0.96 -22.81
CA CYS A 413 -24.23 -0.04 -22.33
C CYS A 413 -24.07 -1.47 -22.90
N ASN A 414 -22.88 -1.85 -23.35
CA ASN A 414 -22.60 -3.19 -23.84
C ASN A 414 -22.54 -4.20 -22.69
N LYS A 415 -22.93 -5.46 -22.96
CA LYS A 415 -22.88 -6.56 -21.99
C LYS A 415 -22.19 -7.78 -22.61
N ALA A 416 -21.21 -8.32 -21.90
CA ALA A 416 -20.50 -9.53 -22.27
C ALA A 416 -20.48 -10.47 -21.07
N PHE A 417 -20.97 -11.69 -21.28
CA PHE A 417 -20.86 -12.79 -20.33
C PHE A 417 -20.17 -13.97 -21.02
N LEU A 418 -19.09 -14.45 -20.42
CA LEU A 418 -18.28 -15.54 -20.93
C LEU A 418 -18.06 -16.54 -19.80
N VAL A 419 -18.49 -17.78 -20.01
CA VAL A 419 -18.20 -18.92 -19.14
C VAL A 419 -17.42 -19.95 -19.93
N GLN A 420 -16.32 -20.45 -19.36
CA GLN A 420 -15.43 -21.42 -19.99
C GLN A 420 -15.08 -22.55 -19.04
N HIS A 421 -15.04 -23.78 -19.55
CA HIS A 421 -14.58 -24.96 -18.83
C HIS A 421 -13.54 -25.73 -19.65
N GLU A 422 -12.39 -26.03 -19.04
CA GLU A 422 -11.34 -26.94 -19.55
C GLU A 422 -10.76 -26.57 -20.94
N GLY A 423 -9.73 -25.73 -20.97
CA GLY A 423 -8.92 -25.48 -22.16
C GLY A 423 -9.62 -24.72 -23.29
N GLN A 424 -10.61 -23.88 -22.97
CA GLN A 424 -11.40 -23.17 -23.97
C GLN A 424 -10.80 -21.82 -24.32
N SER A 425 -11.10 -21.32 -25.52
CA SER A 425 -10.77 -19.96 -25.89
C SER A 425 -11.93 -19.25 -26.57
N TYR A 426 -12.11 -17.96 -26.24
CA TYR A 426 -13.12 -17.11 -26.88
C TYR A 426 -12.75 -15.63 -26.81
N THR A 427 -13.13 -14.87 -27.84
CA THR A 427 -13.02 -13.41 -27.85
C THR A 427 -14.38 -12.79 -28.15
N ILE A 428 -14.83 -11.87 -27.29
CA ILE A 428 -16.01 -11.04 -27.50
C ILE A 428 -15.53 -9.64 -27.87
N SER A 429 -15.95 -9.13 -29.02
CA SER A 429 -15.69 -7.74 -29.43
C SER A 429 -17.01 -7.04 -29.74
N GLN A 430 -17.25 -5.91 -29.09
CA GLN A 430 -18.45 -5.10 -29.24
C GLN A 430 -18.03 -3.67 -29.53
N ASN A 431 -18.44 -3.13 -30.68
CA ASN A 431 -18.14 -1.76 -31.14
C ASN A 431 -16.64 -1.42 -31.29
N PHE A 432 -15.76 -2.42 -31.41
CA PHE A 432 -14.35 -2.18 -31.65
C PHE A 432 -14.15 -1.38 -32.95
N ASN A 433 -13.40 -0.28 -32.88
CA ASN A 433 -13.26 0.72 -33.94
C ASN A 433 -14.56 1.39 -34.43
N ASP A 434 -15.70 1.22 -33.75
CA ASP A 434 -16.96 1.93 -34.00
C ASP A 434 -17.66 2.31 -32.67
N PRO A 435 -17.12 3.31 -31.93
CA PRO A 435 -17.59 3.65 -30.58
C PRO A 435 -18.95 4.38 -30.56
N THR A 436 -19.59 4.59 -31.71
CA THR A 436 -20.83 5.37 -31.81
C THR A 436 -22.09 4.60 -31.43
N GLY A 437 -22.00 3.26 -31.40
CA GLY A 437 -23.08 2.34 -31.02
C GLY A 437 -23.06 1.92 -29.54
N GLY A 438 -24.05 1.11 -29.16
CA GLY A 438 -24.19 0.61 -27.79
C GLY A 438 -25.30 -0.42 -27.63
N GLY A 439 -25.39 -1.01 -26.44
CA GLY A 439 -26.44 -1.98 -26.09
C GLY A 439 -26.24 -3.38 -26.65
N ASN A 440 -25.06 -3.70 -27.17
CA ASN A 440 -24.75 -5.05 -27.64
C ASN A 440 -24.72 -6.04 -26.48
N GLN A 441 -25.12 -7.28 -26.75
CA GLN A 441 -25.15 -8.33 -25.73
C GLN A 441 -24.53 -9.59 -26.31
N ALA A 442 -23.65 -10.22 -25.52
CA ALA A 442 -23.01 -11.48 -25.85
C ALA A 442 -23.10 -12.37 -24.60
N ASN A 443 -23.64 -13.57 -24.78
CA ASN A 443 -23.70 -14.61 -23.75
C ASN A 443 -23.08 -15.88 -24.35
N ILE A 444 -21.90 -16.25 -23.86
CA ILE A 444 -21.12 -17.37 -24.33
C ILE A 444 -20.98 -18.35 -23.17
N PHE A 445 -21.30 -19.60 -23.44
CA PHE A 445 -21.07 -20.72 -22.55
C PHE A 445 -20.25 -21.78 -23.30
N GLN A 446 -19.05 -22.09 -22.81
CA GLN A 446 -18.20 -23.14 -23.34
C GLN A 446 -17.98 -24.21 -22.26
N THR A 447 -18.21 -25.46 -22.64
CA THR A 447 -18.12 -26.65 -21.79
C THR A 447 -17.02 -27.57 -22.32
N ASP A 448 -16.64 -28.55 -21.50
CA ASP A 448 -15.81 -29.69 -21.90
C ASP A 448 -16.37 -30.44 -23.14
N PRO A 449 -15.57 -31.27 -23.83
CA PRO A 449 -16.04 -32.07 -24.96
C PRO A 449 -17.23 -32.99 -24.63
N ALA A 450 -17.43 -33.33 -23.36
CA ALA A 450 -18.52 -34.18 -22.90
C ALA A 450 -19.85 -33.41 -22.66
N GLY A 451 -19.81 -32.08 -22.58
CA GLY A 451 -20.98 -31.22 -22.41
C GLY A 451 -21.66 -31.34 -21.05
N THR A 452 -20.91 -31.67 -19.99
CA THR A 452 -21.50 -32.13 -18.72
C THR A 452 -21.67 -31.04 -17.66
N ASN A 453 -21.10 -29.85 -17.87
CA ASN A 453 -21.16 -28.77 -16.89
C ASN A 453 -22.46 -27.96 -16.99
N SER A 454 -23.03 -27.65 -15.83
CA SER A 454 -24.28 -26.89 -15.70
C SER A 454 -24.09 -25.39 -15.85
N ASP A 455 -25.11 -24.73 -16.42
CA ASP A 455 -25.20 -23.29 -16.65
C ASP A 455 -24.83 -22.48 -15.40
N VAL A 456 -23.86 -21.58 -15.55
CA VAL A 456 -23.46 -20.63 -14.51
C VAL A 456 -24.29 -19.36 -14.72
N SER A 457 -25.04 -18.97 -13.69
CA SER A 457 -25.95 -17.83 -13.79
C SER A 457 -25.24 -16.52 -14.20
N CYS A 458 -25.87 -15.77 -15.12
CA CYS A 458 -25.49 -14.41 -15.54
C CYS A 458 -25.67 -13.35 -14.43
N THR A 459 -25.27 -13.63 -13.19
CA THR A 459 -25.35 -12.69 -12.08
C THR A 459 -24.07 -11.86 -12.01
N PHE A 460 -24.22 -10.54 -12.05
CA PHE A 460 -23.19 -9.62 -11.63
C PHE A 460 -23.31 -9.51 -10.10
N PRO A 461 -22.32 -9.97 -9.32
CA PRO A 461 -22.37 -9.85 -7.87
C PRO A 461 -22.46 -8.37 -7.47
N ASP A 462 -23.20 -8.09 -6.39
CA ASP A 462 -23.32 -6.75 -5.82
C ASP A 462 -21.97 -6.28 -5.26
N MET A 463 -21.81 -4.96 -5.21
CA MET A 463 -20.59 -4.30 -4.74
C MET A 463 -20.35 -4.63 -3.26
N ARG A 464 -19.17 -5.16 -2.90
CA ARG A 464 -18.75 -5.30 -1.50
C ARG A 464 -18.31 -3.94 -0.97
N THR A 465 -18.97 -3.42 0.06
CA THR A 465 -18.71 -2.08 0.62
C THR A 465 -18.12 -2.10 2.03
N GLU A 466 -17.60 -3.23 2.50
CA GLU A 466 -17.07 -3.32 3.86
C GLU A 466 -15.59 -2.93 3.88
N VAL A 467 -15.32 -1.63 4.05
CA VAL A 467 -14.00 -1.14 4.45
C VAL A 467 -14.03 -0.96 5.96
N GLY A 468 -13.11 -1.61 6.69
CA GLY A 468 -13.06 -1.60 8.15
C GLY A 468 -12.96 -0.21 8.79
N ASP A 469 -13.38 -0.10 10.05
CA ASP A 469 -13.24 1.10 10.88
C ASP A 469 -11.85 1.10 11.54
N TYR A 470 -11.01 2.09 11.21
CA TYR A 470 -9.61 2.16 11.59
C TYR A 470 -9.36 3.34 12.54
N SER A 471 -9.87 3.28 13.77
CA SER A 471 -9.57 4.30 14.78
C SER A 471 -8.22 4.07 15.46
N THR A 472 -7.37 5.09 15.58
CA THR A 472 -6.20 5.03 16.47
C THR A 472 -6.63 5.12 17.94
N PRO A 473 -5.94 4.42 18.86
CA PRO A 473 -6.09 4.67 20.29
C PRO A 473 -5.76 6.14 20.60
N VAL A 474 -6.63 6.81 21.37
CA VAL A 474 -6.35 8.16 21.86
C VAL A 474 -5.24 8.09 22.90
N LEU A 475 -4.11 8.74 22.60
CA LEU A 475 -3.00 8.87 23.54
C LEU A 475 -3.24 10.04 24.50
N THR A 476 -2.94 9.85 25.78
CA THR A 476 -2.80 10.94 26.76
C THR A 476 -1.49 10.72 27.50
N ILE A 477 -0.50 11.61 27.33
CA ILE A 477 0.75 11.57 28.09
C ILE A 477 0.66 12.61 29.22
N GLU A 478 0.78 12.13 30.45
CA GLU A 478 0.83 12.96 31.66
C GLU A 478 2.12 13.78 31.73
N ASP A 479 2.11 14.90 32.43
CA ASP A 479 3.31 15.73 32.59
C ASP A 479 4.41 14.96 33.33
N VAL A 480 5.62 14.97 32.75
CA VAL A 480 6.81 14.27 33.26
C VAL A 480 7.11 14.67 34.72
N CYS A 481 6.73 15.90 35.09
CA CYS A 481 6.65 16.40 36.46
C CYS A 481 5.39 17.27 36.59
N PRO A 482 4.41 16.95 37.45
CA PRO A 482 3.28 17.84 37.69
C PRO A 482 3.72 19.10 38.46
N GLY A 483 3.52 20.27 37.85
CA GLY A 483 3.83 21.59 38.42
C GLY A 483 5.14 22.17 37.91
N CYS A 484 5.18 23.50 37.76
CA CYS A 484 6.42 24.25 37.49
C CYS A 484 7.49 23.99 38.55
#